data_AF-A0A351I2A7-F1
#
_entry.id   AF-A0A351I2A7-F1
#
_cell.length_a   1.000
_cell.length_b   1.000
_cell.length_c   1.000
_cell.angle_alpha   90.00
_cell.angle_beta   90.00
_cell.angle_gamma   90.00
#
_symmetry.space_group_name_H-M   'P 1'
#
loop_
_entity.id
_entity.type
_entity.pdbx_description
1 polymer ?
#
loop_
_entity_poly.entity_id
_entity_poly.type
_entity_poly.pdbx_seq_one_letter_code
_entity_poly.pdbx_strand_id
1 'polypeptide(L)'
;DDARISLNKSKKVYEFYAASYGTPAPNFPLDAGDAQAGGELVFIHLNGTAPRKIGKSFSVAWNEAVVALKASKDDEKESAQAQNALRAGLVGNAVTVAYPAYIQDPFQITGSQVEAAGRKAGTQLMEDVSAIAMKDLAERQALIKVRAVARATIKFILAKTAADAVKKKYGANSWQALAAQAGGSAVAAATEIADTRAWATLPSQFRMARLRLPPGKHDVIVSYNGPTGAVIATRTFKDVTIRQGGRTYLHDRTAL
;
A
#
# COMPACT_ATOMS: atom_id res chain seq x y z
N ASP A 1 34.13 3.51 15.79
CA ASP A 1 33.61 2.13 15.83
C ASP A 1 32.11 2.07 15.47
N ASP A 2 31.29 2.97 16.02
CA ASP A 2 29.83 3.01 15.83
C ASP A 2 29.34 3.06 14.35
N ALA A 3 29.97 3.87 13.49
CA ALA A 3 29.59 3.98 12.09
C ALA A 3 29.72 2.67 11.29
N ARG A 4 30.75 1.86 11.58
CA ARG A 4 30.96 0.55 10.94
C ARG A 4 29.91 -0.45 11.41
N ILE A 5 29.56 -0.41 12.70
CA ILE A 5 28.52 -1.25 13.29
C ILE A 5 27.16 -0.93 12.68
N SER A 6 26.80 0.35 12.58
CA SER A 6 25.56 0.79 11.92
C SER A 6 25.50 0.38 10.46
N LEU A 7 26.61 0.52 9.71
CA LEU A 7 26.66 0.05 8.31
C LEU A 7 26.41 -1.45 8.20
N ASN A 8 27.03 -2.26 9.06
CA ASN A 8 26.83 -3.71 9.05
C ASN A 8 25.40 -4.10 9.43
N LYS A 9 24.80 -3.40 10.41
CA LYS A 9 23.39 -3.59 10.77
C LYS A 9 22.47 -3.24 9.60
N SER A 10 22.69 -2.11 8.93
CA SER A 10 21.92 -1.72 7.75
C SER A 10 22.03 -2.75 6.62
N LYS A 11 23.23 -3.28 6.35
CA LYS A 11 23.42 -4.33 5.34
C LYS A 11 22.62 -5.60 5.66
N LYS A 12 22.58 -6.02 6.92
CA LYS A 12 21.76 -7.16 7.37
C LYS A 12 20.26 -6.93 7.20
N VAL A 13 19.77 -5.70 7.44
CA VAL A 13 18.37 -5.37 7.16
C VAL A 13 18.04 -5.54 5.68
N TYR A 14 18.97 -5.17 4.79
CA TYR A 14 18.77 -5.35 3.36
C TYR A 14 18.74 -6.82 2.91
N GLU A 15 19.27 -7.77 3.67
CA GLU A 15 19.10 -9.21 3.39
C GLU A 15 17.61 -9.61 3.52
N PHE A 16 16.95 -9.15 4.58
CA PHE A 16 15.50 -9.33 4.75
C PHE A 16 14.71 -8.59 3.66
N TYR A 17 15.07 -7.34 3.33
CA TYR A 17 14.39 -6.58 2.28
C TYR A 17 14.51 -7.21 0.90
N ALA A 18 15.69 -7.75 0.57
CA ALA A 18 15.90 -8.44 -0.70
C ALA A 18 15.00 -9.68 -0.78
N ALA A 19 14.97 -10.49 0.27
CA ALA A 19 14.13 -11.69 0.33
C ALA A 19 12.63 -11.37 0.37
N SER A 20 12.24 -10.29 1.08
CA SER A 20 10.83 -9.99 1.33
C SER A 20 10.18 -9.11 0.28
N TYR A 21 10.91 -8.12 -0.23
CA TYR A 21 10.37 -7.03 -1.06
C TYR A 21 11.13 -6.87 -2.37
N GLY A 22 12.12 -7.73 -2.67
CA GLY A 22 12.93 -7.62 -3.88
C GLY A 22 13.84 -6.39 -3.92
N THR A 23 14.09 -5.75 -2.77
CA THR A 23 14.95 -4.56 -2.68
C THR A 23 16.35 -4.97 -2.22
N PRO A 24 17.35 -5.08 -3.12
CA PRO A 24 18.70 -5.47 -2.76
C PRO A 24 19.42 -4.37 -1.96
N ALA A 25 20.50 -4.76 -1.27
CA ALA A 25 21.35 -3.78 -0.59
C ALA A 25 21.94 -2.78 -1.60
N PRO A 26 21.77 -1.47 -1.37
CA PRO A 26 22.37 -0.47 -2.26
C PRO A 26 23.89 -0.46 -2.09
N ASN A 27 24.59 -0.32 -3.21
CA ASN A 27 26.04 -0.28 -3.31
C ASN A 27 26.51 1.04 -3.95
N PHE A 28 27.08 1.94 -3.16
CA PHE A 28 27.68 3.17 -3.65
C PHE A 28 29.20 3.03 -3.62
N PRO A 29 29.84 2.50 -4.69
CA PRO A 29 31.29 2.35 -4.73
C PRO A 29 31.98 3.71 -4.64
N LEU A 30 33.20 3.70 -4.10
CA LEU A 30 34.09 4.86 -4.10
C LEU A 30 35.12 4.68 -5.20
N ASP A 31 35.18 5.61 -6.12
CA ASP A 31 36.16 5.59 -7.20
C ASP A 31 37.45 6.31 -6.80
N ALA A 32 38.57 6.02 -7.46
CA ALA A 32 39.86 6.65 -7.16
C ALA A 32 39.80 8.20 -7.28
N GLY A 33 38.97 8.72 -8.18
CA GLY A 33 38.71 10.15 -8.33
C GLY A 33 37.86 10.78 -7.20
N ASP A 34 37.28 9.97 -6.31
CA ASP A 34 36.44 10.43 -5.20
C ASP A 34 37.23 10.88 -3.99
N ALA A 35 38.52 10.56 -3.92
CA ALA A 35 39.43 11.08 -2.90
C ALA A 35 39.77 12.57 -3.14
N GLN A 36 39.75 12.99 -4.42
CA GLN A 36 40.03 14.36 -4.85
C GLN A 36 38.76 15.23 -4.90
N ALA A 37 37.58 14.59 -4.91
CA ALA A 37 36.30 15.28 -4.89
C ALA A 37 35.97 15.78 -3.48
N GLY A 38 35.94 17.10 -3.32
CA GLY A 38 35.80 17.75 -2.02
C GLY A 38 34.38 17.74 -1.45
N GLY A 39 33.33 17.50 -2.23
CA GLY A 39 31.94 17.46 -1.75
C GLY A 39 31.13 16.31 -2.33
N GLU A 40 29.91 16.13 -1.82
CA GLU A 40 29.00 15.05 -2.24
C GLU A 40 27.62 15.60 -2.60
N LEU A 41 27.11 15.20 -3.76
CA LEU A 41 25.72 15.35 -4.17
C LEU A 41 24.97 14.04 -3.87
N VAL A 42 23.84 14.14 -3.18
CA VAL A 42 22.88 13.06 -2.97
C VAL A 42 21.60 13.44 -3.68
N PHE A 43 21.20 12.65 -4.67
CA PHE A 43 19.94 12.82 -5.38
C PHE A 43 18.94 11.75 -4.95
N ILE A 44 17.75 12.18 -4.54
CA ILE A 44 16.64 11.30 -4.13
C ILE A 44 15.53 11.41 -5.18
N HIS A 45 15.23 10.29 -5.82
CA HIS A 45 14.18 10.19 -6.82
C HIS A 45 12.95 9.48 -6.24
N LEU A 46 11.84 10.21 -6.19
CA LEU A 46 10.53 9.71 -5.78
C LEU A 46 9.79 9.24 -7.04
N ASN A 47 9.93 7.95 -7.34
CA ASN A 47 9.50 7.37 -8.60
C ASN A 47 8.11 6.72 -8.48
N GLY A 48 7.23 7.01 -9.44
CA GLY A 48 5.92 6.38 -9.57
C GLY A 48 4.90 6.80 -8.51
N THR A 49 3.63 6.49 -8.76
CA THR A 49 2.52 6.72 -7.84
C THR A 49 2.43 5.61 -6.80
N ALA A 50 2.07 5.92 -5.56
CA ALA A 50 1.75 4.89 -4.57
C ALA A 50 0.61 3.97 -5.07
N PRO A 51 0.58 2.70 -4.66
CA PRO A 51 -0.48 1.78 -5.04
C PRO A 51 -1.81 2.25 -4.44
N ARG A 52 -2.86 2.24 -5.24
CA ARG A 52 -4.21 2.58 -4.78
C ARG A 52 -4.80 1.41 -4.01
N LYS A 53 -5.33 1.70 -2.83
CA LYS A 53 -6.13 0.74 -2.06
C LYS A 53 -7.59 0.84 -2.49
N ILE A 54 -8.14 -0.23 -3.00
CA ILE A 54 -9.52 -0.33 -3.51
C ILE A 54 -10.33 -1.33 -2.70
N GLY A 55 -11.66 -1.21 -2.75
CA GLY A 55 -12.57 -2.22 -2.25
C GLY A 55 -12.87 -3.27 -3.32
N LYS A 56 -12.80 -4.55 -2.95
CA LYS A 56 -13.33 -5.67 -3.72
C LYS A 56 -14.41 -6.36 -2.90
N SER A 57 -15.30 -7.09 -3.56
CA SER A 57 -16.36 -7.85 -2.90
C SER A 57 -16.34 -9.32 -3.31
N PHE A 58 -16.83 -10.17 -2.43
CA PHE A 58 -17.13 -11.58 -2.71
C PHE A 58 -18.37 -12.00 -1.91
N SER A 59 -19.04 -13.06 -2.33
CA SER A 59 -20.18 -13.62 -1.62
C SER A 59 -19.77 -14.89 -0.90
N VAL A 60 -20.20 -15.03 0.35
CA VAL A 60 -19.97 -16.21 1.19
C VAL A 60 -21.31 -16.87 1.48
N ALA A 61 -21.37 -18.19 1.41
CA ALA A 61 -22.58 -18.93 1.76
C ALA A 61 -22.94 -18.68 3.25
N TRP A 62 -24.23 -18.62 3.56
CA TRP A 62 -24.70 -18.26 4.90
C TRP A 62 -24.14 -19.16 6.01
N ASN A 63 -24.09 -20.47 5.78
CA ASN A 63 -23.52 -21.44 6.71
C ASN A 63 -22.04 -21.18 7.01
N GLU A 64 -21.23 -20.90 5.99
CA GLU A 64 -19.81 -20.57 6.13
C GLU A 64 -19.62 -19.23 6.86
N ALA A 65 -20.46 -18.25 6.55
CA ALA A 65 -20.43 -16.93 7.17
C ALA A 65 -20.68 -17.00 8.68
N VAL A 66 -21.64 -17.84 9.10
CA VAL A 66 -21.93 -18.11 10.51
C VAL A 66 -20.78 -18.86 11.21
N VAL A 67 -20.09 -19.76 10.53
CA VAL A 67 -18.89 -20.42 11.08
C VAL A 67 -17.76 -19.42 11.28
N ALA A 68 -17.50 -18.55 10.30
CA ALA A 68 -16.48 -17.52 10.40
C ALA A 68 -16.75 -16.54 11.55
N LEU A 69 -18.01 -16.14 11.76
CA LEU A 69 -18.44 -15.29 12.89
C LEU A 69 -18.23 -15.96 14.26
N LYS A 70 -18.35 -17.29 14.36
CA LYS A 70 -18.01 -18.02 15.60
C LYS A 70 -16.51 -18.15 15.82
N ALA A 71 -15.73 -18.18 14.74
CA ALA A 71 -14.28 -18.31 14.78
C ALA A 71 -13.58 -16.96 15.01
N SER A 72 -14.21 -15.83 14.69
CA SER A 72 -13.70 -14.51 15.07
C SER A 72 -13.70 -14.37 16.59
N LYS A 73 -12.53 -14.05 17.16
CA LYS A 73 -12.35 -13.80 18.61
C LYS A 73 -12.90 -12.44 19.06
N ASP A 74 -13.74 -11.81 18.24
CA ASP A 74 -14.34 -10.51 18.54
C ASP A 74 -15.61 -10.72 19.40
N ASP A 75 -15.88 -9.75 20.28
CA ASP A 75 -16.95 -9.59 21.29
C ASP A 75 -17.99 -10.73 21.49
N GLU A 76 -18.20 -11.16 22.75
CA GLU A 76 -19.23 -12.16 23.15
C GLU A 76 -20.65 -11.82 22.63
N LYS A 77 -20.95 -10.53 22.47
CA LYS A 77 -22.22 -10.03 21.93
C LYS A 77 -22.45 -10.46 20.48
N GLU A 78 -21.40 -10.50 19.66
CA GLU A 78 -21.49 -10.88 18.24
C GLU A 78 -21.79 -12.37 18.09
N SER A 79 -21.14 -13.21 18.91
CA SER A 79 -21.43 -14.65 19.00
C SER A 79 -22.86 -14.93 19.48
N ALA A 80 -23.35 -14.17 20.48
CA ALA A 80 -24.72 -14.29 20.95
C ALA A 80 -25.76 -13.91 19.88
N GLN A 81 -25.50 -12.87 19.08
CA GLN A 81 -26.36 -12.51 17.94
C GLN A 81 -26.41 -13.62 16.88
N ALA A 82 -25.28 -14.28 16.60
CA ALA A 82 -25.22 -15.42 15.68
C ALA A 82 -26.04 -16.61 16.18
N GLN A 83 -25.92 -16.95 17.47
CA GLN A 83 -26.69 -18.04 18.08
C GLN A 83 -28.19 -17.73 18.09
N ASN A 84 -28.56 -16.48 18.39
CA ASN A 84 -29.95 -16.04 18.37
C ASN A 84 -30.53 -16.06 16.95
N ALA A 85 -29.76 -15.66 15.94
CA ALA A 85 -30.15 -15.74 14.54
C ALA A 85 -30.41 -17.18 14.09
N LEU A 86 -29.51 -18.10 14.43
CA LEU A 86 -29.68 -19.54 14.18
C LEU A 86 -30.93 -20.09 14.87
N ARG A 87 -31.13 -19.79 16.16
CA ARG A 87 -32.33 -20.21 16.92
C ARG A 87 -33.62 -19.62 16.36
N ALA A 88 -33.56 -18.40 15.82
CA ALA A 88 -34.69 -17.73 15.18
C ALA A 88 -34.99 -18.25 13.77
N GLY A 89 -34.23 -19.22 13.25
CA GLY A 89 -34.42 -19.78 11.92
C GLY A 89 -34.08 -18.81 10.78
N LEU A 90 -33.19 -17.84 11.02
CA LEU A 90 -32.74 -16.92 9.97
C LEU A 90 -31.89 -17.68 8.95
N VAL A 91 -32.39 -17.73 7.71
CA VAL A 91 -31.71 -18.35 6.56
C VAL A 91 -31.51 -17.31 5.47
N GLY A 92 -30.28 -17.21 4.97
CA GLY A 92 -29.92 -16.44 3.79
C GLY A 92 -29.24 -17.33 2.76
N ASN A 93 -29.25 -16.92 1.48
CA ASN A 93 -28.53 -17.65 0.42
C ASN A 93 -27.03 -17.33 0.46
N ALA A 94 -26.67 -16.06 0.66
CA ALA A 94 -25.30 -15.61 0.76
C ALA A 94 -25.19 -14.26 1.48
N VAL A 95 -24.00 -13.95 1.99
CA VAL A 95 -23.61 -12.65 2.53
C VAL A 95 -22.54 -12.05 1.63
N THR A 96 -22.77 -10.83 1.13
CA THR A 96 -21.76 -10.08 0.37
C THR A 96 -20.80 -9.39 1.34
N VAL A 97 -19.51 -9.57 1.11
CA VAL A 97 -18.42 -9.12 1.98
C VAL A 97 -17.47 -8.24 1.19
N ALA A 98 -17.16 -7.06 1.71
CA ALA A 98 -16.17 -6.16 1.14
C ALA A 98 -14.80 -6.34 1.82
N TYR A 99 -13.73 -6.34 1.03
CA TYR A 99 -12.35 -6.44 1.52
C TYR A 99 -11.41 -5.52 0.73
N PRO A 100 -10.34 -4.99 1.35
CA PRO A 100 -9.39 -4.14 0.67
C PRO A 100 -8.44 -4.94 -0.23
N ALA A 101 -8.00 -4.33 -1.33
CA ALA A 101 -6.95 -4.82 -2.21
C ALA A 101 -6.09 -3.65 -2.70
N TYR A 102 -4.80 -3.86 -2.95
CA TYR A 102 -3.95 -2.88 -3.62
C TYR A 102 -3.92 -3.12 -5.13
N ILE A 103 -3.88 -2.03 -5.90
CA ILE A 103 -3.59 -2.02 -7.34
C ILE A 103 -2.51 -0.96 -7.59
N GLN A 104 -1.45 -1.34 -8.30
CA GLN A 104 -0.44 -0.40 -8.75
C GLN A 104 -0.85 0.21 -10.09
N ASP A 105 -0.94 1.54 -10.14
CA ASP A 105 -1.04 2.24 -11.41
C ASP A 105 0.31 2.15 -12.13
N PRO A 106 0.33 1.85 -13.45
CA PRO A 106 1.58 1.71 -14.18
C PRO A 106 2.32 3.05 -14.26
N PHE A 107 3.64 3.00 -14.11
CA PHE A 107 4.56 4.12 -14.34
C PHE A 107 5.73 3.63 -15.20
N GLN A 108 6.24 4.49 -16.08
CA GLN A 108 7.20 4.08 -17.11
C GLN A 108 8.66 4.19 -16.66
N ILE A 109 8.95 5.08 -15.72
CA ILE A 109 10.33 5.33 -15.29
C ILE A 109 10.81 4.17 -14.40
N THR A 110 11.91 3.53 -14.79
CA THR A 110 12.52 2.40 -14.07
C THR A 110 13.78 2.80 -13.31
N GLY A 111 14.31 4.00 -13.56
CA GLY A 111 15.46 4.57 -12.85
C GLY A 111 15.87 5.91 -13.43
N SER A 112 16.95 6.50 -12.89
CA SER A 112 17.50 7.76 -13.39
C SER A 112 19.02 7.74 -13.40
N GLN A 113 19.60 8.56 -14.28
CA GLN A 113 21.02 8.85 -14.32
C GLN A 113 21.23 10.33 -13.95
N VAL A 114 22.11 10.58 -13.00
CA VAL A 114 22.49 11.92 -12.56
C VAL A 114 23.88 12.24 -13.12
N GLU A 115 24.03 13.41 -13.73
CA GLU A 115 25.26 13.89 -14.34
C GLU A 115 25.59 15.30 -13.85
N ALA A 116 26.84 15.51 -13.43
CA ALA A 116 27.39 16.82 -13.08
C ALA A 116 28.92 16.80 -13.17
N ALA A 117 29.53 17.90 -13.64
CA ALA A 117 30.99 18.03 -13.77
C ALA A 117 31.68 16.85 -14.49
N GLY A 118 31.05 16.31 -15.53
CA GLY A 118 31.55 15.15 -16.29
C GLY A 118 31.47 13.80 -15.54
N ARG A 119 30.87 13.76 -14.35
CA ARG A 119 30.65 12.53 -13.56
C ARG A 119 29.20 12.08 -13.69
N LYS A 120 28.97 10.77 -13.68
CA LYS A 120 27.65 10.14 -13.80
C LYS A 120 27.42 9.11 -12.71
N ALA A 121 26.21 9.03 -12.17
CA ALA A 121 25.78 7.87 -11.38
C ALA A 121 24.31 7.52 -11.62
N GLY A 122 24.02 6.22 -11.68
CA GLY A 122 22.65 5.71 -11.74
C GLY A 122 22.01 5.65 -10.34
N THR A 123 20.71 5.93 -10.27
CA THR A 123 19.94 5.74 -9.04
C THR A 123 19.78 4.26 -8.72
N GLN A 124 19.94 3.91 -7.45
CA GLN A 124 19.69 2.59 -6.92
C GLN A 124 18.37 2.57 -6.15
N LEU A 125 17.66 1.45 -6.22
CA LEU A 125 16.43 1.25 -5.46
C LEU A 125 16.78 1.20 -3.97
N MET A 126 16.23 2.14 -3.21
CA MET A 126 16.43 2.22 -1.76
C MET A 126 15.27 1.57 -1.01
N GLU A 127 14.05 1.76 -1.51
CA GLU A 127 12.79 1.26 -0.95
C GLU A 127 11.77 1.04 -2.07
N ASP A 128 11.12 -0.13 -2.10
CA ASP A 128 9.93 -0.38 -2.92
C ASP A 128 8.66 -0.37 -2.03
N VAL A 129 8.06 0.81 -1.92
CA VAL A 129 6.88 1.06 -1.07
C VAL A 129 5.71 0.22 -1.55
N SER A 130 5.58 0.05 -2.87
CA SER A 130 4.52 -0.71 -3.50
C SER A 130 4.60 -2.19 -3.17
N ALA A 131 5.78 -2.80 -3.27
CA ALA A 131 6.01 -4.18 -2.88
C ALA A 131 5.72 -4.41 -1.40
N ILE A 132 6.15 -3.49 -0.53
CA ILE A 132 5.90 -3.56 0.92
C ILE A 132 4.40 -3.50 1.22
N ALA A 133 3.67 -2.54 0.64
CA ALA A 133 2.25 -2.36 0.87
C ALA A 133 1.44 -3.58 0.39
N MET A 134 1.77 -4.12 -0.78
CA MET A 134 1.12 -5.32 -1.31
C MET A 134 1.38 -6.55 -0.44
N LYS A 135 2.63 -6.74 0.02
CA LYS A 135 3.00 -7.86 0.87
C LYS A 135 2.35 -7.79 2.26
N ASP A 136 2.41 -6.64 2.93
CA ASP A 136 1.78 -6.47 4.25
C ASP A 136 0.27 -6.73 4.18
N LEU A 137 -0.41 -6.24 3.13
CA LEU A 137 -1.83 -6.53 2.95
C LEU A 137 -2.07 -8.03 2.71
N ALA A 138 -1.27 -8.66 1.85
CA ALA A 138 -1.40 -10.09 1.54
C ALA A 138 -1.24 -10.96 2.79
N GLU A 139 -0.25 -10.68 3.64
CA GLU A 139 0.01 -11.39 4.91
C GLU A 139 -1.15 -11.24 5.90
N ARG A 140 -1.79 -10.07 5.95
CA ARG A 140 -2.94 -9.80 6.83
C ARG A 140 -4.28 -10.21 6.22
N GLN A 141 -4.33 -10.55 4.94
CA GLN A 141 -5.56 -10.65 4.16
C GLN A 141 -6.52 -11.71 4.69
N ALA A 142 -6.00 -12.84 5.17
CA ALA A 142 -6.82 -13.91 5.74
C ALA A 142 -7.61 -13.42 6.96
N LEU A 143 -6.93 -12.80 7.93
CA LEU A 143 -7.56 -12.24 9.13
C LEU A 143 -8.53 -11.11 8.78
N ILE A 144 -8.16 -10.24 7.83
CA ILE A 144 -9.02 -9.15 7.36
C ILE A 144 -10.32 -9.71 6.78
N LYS A 145 -10.25 -10.75 5.94
CA LYS A 145 -11.44 -11.38 5.34
C LYS A 145 -12.32 -12.03 6.39
N VAL A 146 -11.76 -12.77 7.35
CA VAL A 146 -12.55 -13.38 8.44
C VAL A 146 -13.33 -12.32 9.22
N ARG A 147 -12.68 -11.21 9.60
CA ARG A 147 -13.35 -10.08 10.28
C ARG A 147 -14.40 -9.40 9.42
N ALA A 148 -14.12 -9.24 8.12
CA ALA A 148 -15.09 -8.67 7.19
C ALA A 148 -16.33 -9.55 7.04
N VAL A 149 -16.16 -10.87 6.95
CA VAL A 149 -17.26 -11.85 6.94
C VAL A 149 -18.08 -11.74 8.22
N ALA A 150 -17.43 -11.73 9.38
CA ALA A 150 -18.11 -11.59 10.67
C ALA A 150 -18.97 -10.33 10.72
N ARG A 151 -18.38 -9.16 10.40
CA ARG A 151 -19.08 -7.86 10.34
C ARG A 151 -20.28 -7.88 9.39
N ALA A 152 -20.09 -8.37 8.17
CA ALA A 152 -21.16 -8.42 7.17
C ALA A 152 -22.29 -9.36 7.61
N THR A 153 -21.96 -10.47 8.26
CA THR A 153 -22.93 -11.43 8.82
C THR A 153 -23.77 -10.79 9.92
N ILE A 154 -23.15 -10.02 10.83
CA ILE A 154 -23.86 -9.28 11.88
C ILE A 154 -24.84 -8.28 11.26
N LYS A 155 -24.40 -7.47 10.29
CA LYS A 155 -25.28 -6.53 9.58
C LYS A 155 -26.46 -7.24 8.93
N PHE A 156 -26.22 -8.39 8.32
CA PHE A 156 -27.28 -9.20 7.72
C PHE A 156 -28.29 -9.68 8.77
N ILE A 157 -27.83 -10.21 9.91
CA ILE A 157 -28.69 -10.63 11.03
C ILE A 157 -29.55 -9.45 11.51
N LEU A 158 -28.94 -8.28 11.72
CA LEU A 158 -29.65 -7.08 12.17
C LEU A 158 -30.71 -6.63 11.16
N ALA A 159 -30.36 -6.59 9.87
CA ALA A 159 -31.32 -6.24 8.81
C ALA A 159 -32.49 -7.22 8.76
N LYS A 160 -32.22 -8.51 8.90
CA LYS A 160 -33.25 -9.56 8.83
C LYS A 160 -34.17 -9.57 10.05
N THR A 161 -33.61 -9.42 11.25
CA THR A 161 -34.40 -9.30 12.49
C THR A 161 -35.30 -8.06 12.47
N ALA A 162 -34.81 -6.93 11.96
CA ALA A 162 -35.63 -5.73 11.77
C ALA A 162 -36.77 -5.97 10.78
N ALA A 163 -36.49 -6.61 9.63
CA ALA A 163 -37.51 -6.95 8.64
C ALA A 163 -38.56 -7.93 9.21
N ASP A 164 -38.14 -8.93 9.99
CA ASP A 164 -39.05 -9.89 10.62
C ASP A 164 -39.93 -9.24 11.69
N ALA A 165 -39.43 -8.25 12.42
CA ALA A 165 -40.25 -7.46 13.36
C ALA A 165 -41.35 -6.67 12.64
N VAL A 166 -41.03 -6.06 11.49
CA VAL A 166 -42.02 -5.40 10.62
C VAL A 166 -43.04 -6.41 10.08
N LYS A 167 -42.56 -7.58 9.62
CA LYS A 167 -43.40 -8.68 9.13
C LYS A 167 -44.42 -9.16 10.18
N LYS A 168 -43.98 -9.32 11.43
CA LYS A 168 -44.86 -9.73 12.55
C LYS A 168 -45.91 -8.66 12.87
N LYS A 169 -45.57 -7.37 12.73
CA LYS A 169 -46.47 -6.25 13.06
C LYS A 169 -47.53 -5.99 11.99
N TYR A 170 -47.16 -6.04 10.71
CA TYR A 170 -48.05 -5.66 9.60
C TYR A 170 -48.56 -6.84 8.78
N GLY A 171 -48.08 -8.07 9.05
CA GLY A 171 -48.40 -9.26 8.28
C GLY A 171 -47.46 -9.47 7.10
N ALA A 172 -47.26 -10.74 6.73
CA ALA A 172 -46.25 -11.18 5.76
C ALA A 172 -46.39 -10.58 4.36
N ASN A 173 -47.63 -10.34 3.93
CA ASN A 173 -47.96 -9.86 2.59
C ASN A 173 -48.21 -8.35 2.54
N SER A 174 -47.97 -7.65 3.65
CA SER A 174 -48.12 -6.20 3.70
C SER A 174 -47.02 -5.52 2.89
N TRP A 175 -47.34 -4.38 2.28
CA TRP A 175 -46.36 -3.61 1.52
C TRP A 175 -45.18 -3.17 2.41
N GLN A 176 -45.43 -2.92 3.71
CA GLN A 176 -44.40 -2.57 4.70
C GLN A 176 -43.41 -3.72 4.92
N ALA A 177 -43.89 -4.97 5.01
CA ALA A 177 -43.02 -6.14 5.18
C ALA A 177 -42.14 -6.38 3.95
N LEU A 178 -42.72 -6.24 2.75
CA LEU A 178 -41.97 -6.35 1.49
C LEU A 178 -40.92 -5.24 1.37
N ALA A 179 -41.28 -4.00 1.70
CA ALA A 179 -40.37 -2.85 1.69
C ALA A 179 -39.23 -3.00 2.70
N ALA A 180 -39.51 -3.47 3.93
CA ALA A 180 -38.49 -3.66 4.95
C ALA A 180 -37.51 -4.78 4.58
N GLN A 181 -38.00 -5.87 3.98
CA GLN A 181 -37.14 -6.96 3.49
C GLN A 181 -36.22 -6.49 2.35
N ALA A 182 -36.77 -5.81 1.34
CA ALA A 182 -35.98 -5.33 0.21
C ALA A 182 -35.01 -4.20 0.62
N GLY A 183 -35.51 -3.20 1.36
CA GLY A 183 -34.74 -2.04 1.80
C GLY A 183 -33.65 -2.38 2.81
N GLY A 184 -33.94 -3.25 3.79
CA GLY A 184 -32.97 -3.65 4.81
C GLY A 184 -31.75 -4.37 4.21
N SER A 185 -31.99 -5.31 3.28
CA SER A 185 -30.90 -6.01 2.59
C SER A 185 -30.10 -5.08 1.68
N ALA A 186 -30.75 -4.16 0.97
CA ALA A 186 -30.08 -3.18 0.12
C ALA A 186 -29.20 -2.22 0.93
N VAL A 187 -29.69 -1.70 2.07
CA VAL A 187 -28.93 -0.81 2.95
C VAL A 187 -27.77 -1.54 3.61
N ALA A 188 -27.96 -2.78 4.08
CA ALA A 188 -26.88 -3.57 4.66
C ALA A 188 -25.76 -3.84 3.64
N ALA A 189 -26.10 -4.16 2.40
CA ALA A 189 -25.13 -4.34 1.33
C ALA A 189 -24.44 -3.03 0.93
N ALA A 190 -25.18 -1.92 0.82
CA ALA A 190 -24.64 -0.61 0.45
C ALA A 190 -23.70 -0.02 1.52
N THR A 191 -23.91 -0.37 2.79
CA THR A 191 -23.08 0.08 3.91
C THR A 191 -21.89 -0.85 4.19
N GLU A 192 -21.72 -1.94 3.44
CA GLU A 192 -20.56 -2.81 3.52
C GLU A 192 -19.44 -2.31 2.61
N ILE A 193 -18.53 -1.51 3.19
CA ILE A 193 -17.43 -0.86 2.47
C ILE A 193 -16.11 -1.28 3.12
N ALA A 194 -15.14 -1.65 2.28
CA ALA A 194 -13.79 -1.96 2.73
C ALA A 194 -13.05 -0.70 3.19
N ASP A 195 -12.15 -0.84 4.18
CA ASP A 195 -11.26 0.26 4.56
C ASP A 195 -10.18 0.48 3.49
N THR A 196 -10.41 1.49 2.65
CA THR A 196 -9.52 1.89 1.56
C THR A 196 -8.60 3.06 1.93
N ARG A 197 -8.55 3.47 3.20
CA ARG A 197 -7.63 4.52 3.63
C ARG A 197 -6.19 4.04 3.49
N ALA A 198 -5.36 4.85 2.84
CA ALA A 198 -3.94 4.62 2.60
C ALA A 198 -3.21 5.96 2.43
N TRP A 199 -1.89 5.96 2.64
CA TRP A 199 -1.05 7.12 2.37
C TRP A 199 -0.78 7.25 0.87
N ALA A 200 -1.61 8.02 0.18
CA ALA A 200 -1.51 8.25 -1.27
C ALA A 200 -0.38 9.23 -1.66
N THR A 201 0.27 9.88 -0.69
CA THR A 201 1.33 10.87 -0.97
C THR A 201 2.71 10.26 -1.09
N LEU A 202 2.90 8.98 -0.74
CA LEU A 202 4.17 8.28 -0.94
C LEU A 202 4.40 7.99 -2.45
N PRO A 203 5.65 7.91 -2.91
CA PRO A 203 5.94 7.35 -4.22
C PRO A 203 5.82 5.82 -4.21
N SER A 204 5.82 5.22 -5.40
CA SER A 204 5.98 3.76 -5.55
C SER A 204 7.35 3.30 -5.05
N GLN A 205 8.39 4.07 -5.38
CA GLN A 205 9.77 3.73 -5.07
C GLN A 205 10.55 4.97 -4.61
N PHE A 206 11.44 4.77 -3.63
CA PHE A 206 12.52 5.69 -3.35
C PHE A 206 13.79 5.17 -4.01
N ARG A 207 14.41 6.01 -4.83
CA ARG A 207 15.70 5.69 -5.47
C ARG A 207 16.72 6.76 -5.13
N MET A 208 17.99 6.40 -5.09
CA MET A 208 19.05 7.32 -4.70
C MET A 208 20.29 7.17 -5.57
N ALA A 209 20.88 8.29 -5.97
CA ALA A 209 22.20 8.36 -6.56
C ALA A 209 23.10 9.22 -5.67
N ARG A 210 24.40 8.90 -5.65
CA ARG A 210 25.44 9.66 -4.95
C ARG A 210 26.54 9.97 -5.94
N LEU A 211 26.94 11.23 -6.05
CA LEU A 211 28.08 11.68 -6.84
C LEU A 211 29.00 12.49 -5.95
N ARG A 212 30.29 12.15 -5.87
CA ARG A 212 31.26 13.10 -5.32
C ARG A 212 31.66 14.10 -6.40
N LEU A 213 31.66 15.38 -6.06
CA LEU A 213 31.91 16.49 -6.98
C LEU A 213 32.94 17.47 -6.39
N PRO A 214 33.70 18.19 -7.21
CA PRO A 214 34.51 19.30 -6.74
C PRO A 214 33.63 20.37 -6.06
N PRO A 215 34.10 21.05 -5.00
CA PRO A 215 33.39 22.21 -4.45
C PRO A 215 33.19 23.29 -5.51
N GLY A 216 32.03 23.94 -5.51
CA GLY A 216 31.68 24.96 -6.52
C GLY A 216 30.23 24.87 -6.96
N LYS A 217 29.87 25.70 -7.95
CA LYS A 217 28.55 25.66 -8.59
C LYS A 217 28.59 24.71 -9.78
N HIS A 218 27.60 23.83 -9.86
CA HIS A 218 27.47 22.86 -10.94
C HIS A 218 26.03 22.82 -11.45
N ASP A 219 25.88 22.65 -12.75
CA ASP A 219 24.61 22.21 -13.32
C ASP A 219 24.49 20.69 -13.14
N VAL A 220 23.38 20.25 -12.53
CA VAL A 220 23.06 18.84 -12.34
C VAL A 220 21.96 18.45 -13.31
N ILE A 221 22.26 17.51 -14.20
CA ILE A 221 21.32 16.98 -15.18
C ILE A 221 20.85 15.61 -14.70
N VAL A 222 19.55 15.39 -14.68
CA VAL A 222 18.93 14.11 -14.34
C VAL A 222 18.15 13.61 -15.54
N SER A 223 18.52 12.45 -16.05
CA SER A 223 17.82 11.74 -17.12
C SER A 223 16.99 10.60 -16.53
N TYR A 224 15.69 10.58 -16.83
CA TYR A 224 14.75 9.55 -16.38
C TYR A 224 14.63 8.46 -17.44
N ASN A 225 14.89 7.22 -17.08
CA ASN A 225 15.01 6.11 -18.03
C ASN A 225 13.77 5.21 -17.97
N GLY A 226 13.29 4.79 -19.14
CA GLY A 226 12.23 3.81 -19.30
C GLY A 226 12.71 2.36 -19.27
N PRO A 227 11.82 1.39 -19.48
CA PRO A 227 12.14 -0.04 -19.40
C PRO A 227 13.16 -0.51 -20.44
N THR A 228 13.21 0.15 -21.60
CA THR A 228 14.18 -0.13 -22.68
C THR A 228 15.52 0.59 -22.52
N GLY A 229 15.69 1.36 -21.43
CA GLY A 229 16.84 2.24 -21.23
C GLY A 229 16.75 3.58 -21.97
N ALA A 230 15.70 3.81 -22.75
CA ALA A 230 15.45 5.09 -23.40
C ALA A 230 15.20 6.20 -22.37
N VAL A 231 15.70 7.41 -22.65
CA VAL A 231 15.43 8.59 -21.82
C VAL A 231 14.02 9.09 -22.11
N ILE A 232 13.16 9.07 -21.10
CA ILE A 232 11.77 9.55 -21.16
C ILE A 232 11.71 11.06 -20.97
N ALA A 233 12.49 11.58 -20.03
CA ALA A 233 12.51 12.99 -19.67
C ALA A 233 13.86 13.37 -19.07
N THR A 234 14.17 14.66 -19.10
CA THR A 234 15.38 15.21 -18.48
C THR A 234 15.01 16.41 -17.61
N ARG A 235 15.68 16.58 -16.47
CA ARG A 235 15.57 17.74 -15.60
C ARG A 235 16.93 18.31 -15.28
N THR A 236 17.06 19.63 -15.34
CA THR A 236 18.30 20.33 -15.00
C THR A 236 18.11 21.20 -13.78
N PHE A 237 18.93 20.98 -12.76
CA PHE A 237 19.08 21.87 -11.61
C PHE A 237 20.28 22.76 -11.87
N LYS A 238 20.04 24.06 -12.02
CA LYS A 238 21.08 25.05 -12.34
C LYS A 238 21.81 25.51 -11.08
N ASP A 239 23.10 25.81 -11.22
CA ASP A 239 23.92 26.47 -10.21
C ASP A 239 23.90 25.82 -8.81
N VAL A 240 23.83 24.48 -8.76
CA VAL A 240 23.80 23.71 -7.51
C VAL A 240 25.15 23.87 -6.81
N THR A 241 25.11 24.42 -5.60
CA THR A 241 26.33 24.70 -4.82
C THR A 241 26.76 23.47 -4.04
N ILE A 242 27.89 22.88 -4.44
CA ILE A 242 28.56 21.78 -3.76
C ILE A 242 29.57 22.34 -2.76
N ARG A 243 29.42 21.96 -1.48
CA ARG A 243 30.27 22.41 -0.39
C ARG A 243 31.42 21.44 -0.15
N GLN A 244 32.59 21.97 0.19
CA GLN A 244 33.73 21.16 0.65
C GLN A 244 33.40 20.44 1.96
N GLY A 245 33.75 19.16 2.06
CA GLY A 245 33.41 18.24 3.15
C GLY A 245 31.92 17.94 3.32
N GLY A 246 31.05 18.55 2.51
CA GLY A 246 29.61 18.59 2.76
C GLY A 246 28.79 17.73 1.80
N ARG A 247 27.55 17.44 2.21
CA ARG A 247 26.52 16.84 1.37
C ARG A 247 25.53 17.89 0.90
N THR A 248 25.20 17.84 -0.38
CA THR A 248 24.15 18.63 -1.02
C THR A 248 23.04 17.67 -1.43
N TYR A 249 21.82 17.96 -1.02
CA TYR A 249 20.67 17.09 -1.27
C TYR A 249 19.77 17.71 -2.33
N LEU A 250 19.48 16.94 -3.38
CA LEU A 250 18.46 17.25 -4.35
C LEU A 250 17.41 16.15 -4.35
N HIS A 251 16.18 16.51 -4.66
CA HIS A 251 15.14 15.52 -4.89
C HIS A 251 14.28 15.92 -6.07
N ASP A 252 13.68 14.91 -6.70
CA ASP A 252 12.63 15.12 -7.67
C ASP A 252 11.58 14.03 -7.58
N ARG A 253 10.35 14.37 -7.93
CA ARG A 253 9.22 13.45 -7.96
C ARG A 253 8.70 13.29 -9.37
N THR A 254 8.65 12.06 -9.85
CA THR A 254 8.05 11.71 -11.14
C THR A 254 6.87 10.79 -10.90
N ALA A 255 5.67 11.38 -10.79
CA ALA A 255 4.42 10.67 -10.57
C ALA A 255 3.62 10.43 -11.87
N LEU A 256 4.30 10.40 -13.02
CA LEU A 256 3.70 10.21 -14.34
C LEU A 256 3.45 8.73 -14.66
#